data_AF-A0A2E5H3R8-F1
#
_entry.id   AF-A0A2E5H3R8-F1
#
_cell.length_a   1.000
_cell.length_b   1.000
_cell.length_c   1.000
_cell.angle_alpha   90.00
_cell.angle_beta   90.00
_cell.angle_gamma   90.00
#
_symmetry.space_group_name_H-M   'P 1'
#
loop_
_entity.id
_entity.type
_entity.pdbx_description
1 polymer ?
#
loop_
_entity_poly.entity_id
_entity_poly.type
_entity_poly.pdbx_seq_one_letter_code
_entity_poly.pdbx_strand_id
1 'polypeptide(L)'
;MLKLVIQAFFGAEKISNPAILSMIGDFNFLYFSGVLFLISVVIIILVSYKTNPPDQQKIHGLTFSTIDHEVIRSSWNTKDVVATIIILGLVATLYIYFSFWI
;
A
#
# COMPACT_ATOMS: atom_id res chain seq x y z
N MET A 1 -5.99 4.66 -14.80
CA MET A 1 -5.84 5.45 -16.04
C MET A 1 -6.76 6.67 -16.10
N LEU A 2 -8.05 6.56 -15.71
CA LEU A 2 -8.99 7.69 -15.72
C LEU A 2 -8.48 8.95 -15.00
N LYS A 3 -7.92 8.83 -13.78
CA LYS A 3 -7.38 9.98 -13.03
C LYS A 3 -6.25 10.71 -13.75
N LEU A 4 -5.36 9.98 -14.43
CA LEU A 4 -4.24 10.58 -15.16
C LEU A 4 -4.74 11.38 -16.37
N VAL A 5 -5.77 10.88 -17.06
CA VAL A 5 -6.43 11.63 -18.15
C VAL A 5 -7.05 12.91 -17.59
N ILE A 6 -7.77 12.84 -16.47
CA ILE A 6 -8.35 14.02 -15.83
C ILE A 6 -7.27 15.02 -15.42
N GLN A 7 -6.19 14.58 -14.79
CA GLN A 7 -5.05 15.43 -14.41
C GLN A 7 -4.32 16.04 -15.63
N ALA A 8 -4.29 15.34 -16.76
CA ALA A 8 -3.68 15.86 -17.99
C ALA A 8 -4.42 17.11 -18.51
N PHE A 9 -5.75 17.15 -18.39
CA PHE A 9 -6.58 18.26 -18.89
C PHE A 9 -6.99 19.28 -17.81
N PHE A 10 -7.21 18.83 -16.58
CA PHE A 10 -7.79 19.62 -15.47
C PHE A 10 -6.85 19.73 -14.26
N GLY A 11 -5.57 19.38 -14.38
CA GLY A 11 -4.59 19.65 -13.33
C GLY A 11 -4.32 21.15 -13.17
N ALA A 12 -3.54 21.49 -12.14
CA ALA A 12 -3.32 22.86 -11.70
C ALA A 12 -2.88 23.76 -12.87
N GLU A 13 -3.44 24.97 -12.91
CA GLU A 13 -3.19 25.98 -13.94
C GLU A 13 -3.70 25.64 -15.35
N LYS A 14 -4.52 24.58 -15.52
CA LYS A 14 -5.14 24.21 -16.80
C LYS A 14 -6.62 24.61 -16.85
N ILE A 15 -7.49 23.68 -17.27
CA ILE A 15 -8.93 23.89 -17.36
C ILE A 15 -9.53 23.80 -15.94
N SER A 16 -10.10 24.91 -15.46
CA SER A 16 -10.67 25.00 -14.10
C SER A 16 -12.18 24.75 -14.04
N ASN A 17 -12.85 24.62 -15.18
CA ASN A 17 -14.29 24.36 -15.27
C ASN A 17 -14.55 23.08 -16.08
N PRO A 18 -15.22 22.04 -15.53
CA PRO A 18 -15.93 21.96 -14.25
C PRO A 18 -15.01 21.82 -13.02
N ALA A 19 -15.37 22.49 -11.93
CA ALA A 19 -14.60 22.50 -10.68
C ALA A 19 -14.33 21.10 -10.09
N ILE A 20 -15.26 20.15 -10.28
CA ILE A 20 -15.13 18.77 -9.81
C ILE A 20 -13.97 18.03 -10.51
N LEU A 21 -13.82 18.26 -11.83
CA LEU A 21 -12.73 17.64 -12.61
C LEU A 21 -11.38 18.27 -12.26
N SER A 22 -11.35 19.58 -11.99
CA SER A 22 -10.15 20.26 -11.48
C SER A 22 -9.71 19.69 -10.13
N MET A 23 -10.63 19.53 -9.18
CA MET A 23 -10.33 18.95 -7.87
C MET A 23 -9.72 17.55 -7.96
N ILE A 24 -10.21 16.71 -8.89
CA ILE A 24 -9.67 15.37 -9.12
C ILE A 24 -8.31 15.42 -9.81
N GLY A 25 -8.11 16.35 -10.74
CA GLY A 25 -6.85 16.58 -11.43
C GLY A 25 -5.74 17.03 -10.48
N ASP A 26 -6.08 17.95 -9.58
CA ASP A 26 -5.20 18.56 -8.58
C ASP A 26 -4.90 17.65 -7.40
N PHE A 27 -5.73 16.62 -7.20
CA PHE A 27 -5.52 15.66 -6.14
C PHE A 27 -4.16 14.96 -6.29
N ASN A 28 -3.32 15.10 -5.27
CA ASN A 28 -1.95 14.61 -5.29
C ASN A 28 -1.92 13.08 -5.52
N PHE A 29 -1.03 12.66 -6.42
CA PHE A 29 -1.03 11.28 -6.91
C PHE A 29 -0.66 10.26 -5.82
N LEU A 30 0.16 10.62 -4.83
CA LEU A 30 0.54 9.74 -3.73
C LEU A 30 -0.68 9.43 -2.86
N TYR A 31 -1.44 10.45 -2.49
CA TYR A 31 -2.70 10.25 -1.76
C TYR A 31 -3.74 9.49 -2.59
N PHE A 32 -3.78 9.72 -3.91
CA PHE A 32 -4.63 8.94 -4.81
C PHE A 32 -4.29 7.46 -4.82
N SER A 33 -3.02 7.08 -4.76
CA SER A 33 -2.63 5.67 -4.67
C SER A 33 -3.16 5.01 -3.39
N GLY A 34 -3.12 5.71 -2.25
CA GLY A 34 -3.70 5.25 -0.99
C GLY A 34 -5.22 5.07 -1.06
N VAL A 35 -5.94 6.05 -1.64
CA VAL A 35 -7.40 5.94 -1.86
C VAL A 35 -7.74 4.77 -2.77
N LEU A 36 -6.99 4.60 -3.87
CA LEU A 36 -7.19 3.49 -4.80
C LEU A 36 -6.96 2.14 -4.12
N PHE A 37 -5.91 2.03 -3.30
CA PHE A 37 -5.64 0.84 -2.51
C PHE A 37 -6.81 0.51 -1.57
N LEU A 38 -7.36 1.49 -0.86
CA LEU A 38 -8.53 1.29 0.00
C LEU A 38 -9.76 0.82 -0.80
N ILE A 39 -10.01 1.41 -1.97
CA ILE A 39 -11.10 0.97 -2.87
C ILE A 39 -10.89 -0.49 -3.28
N SER A 40 -9.67 -0.87 -3.67
CA SER A 40 -9.34 -2.25 -4.03
C SER A 40 -9.57 -3.21 -2.86
N VAL A 41 -9.15 -2.85 -1.64
CA VAL A 41 -9.38 -3.66 -0.43
C VAL A 41 -10.88 -3.87 -0.19
N VAL A 42 -11.68 -2.81 -0.25
CA VAL A 42 -13.14 -2.89 -0.08
C VAL A 42 -13.76 -3.81 -1.13
N ILE A 43 -13.37 -3.67 -2.40
CA ILE A 43 -13.87 -4.54 -3.48
C ILE A 43 -13.51 -6.00 -3.21
N ILE A 44 -12.25 -6.29 -2.84
CA ILE A 44 -11.80 -7.64 -2.51
C ILE A 44 -12.65 -8.23 -1.39
N ILE A 45 -12.88 -7.48 -0.31
CA ILE A 45 -13.71 -7.91 0.82
C ILE A 45 -15.14 -8.21 0.38
N LEU A 46 -15.78 -7.27 -0.35
CA LEU A 46 -17.15 -7.42 -0.80
C LEU A 46 -17.34 -8.61 -1.75
N VAL A 47 -16.40 -8.81 -2.67
CA VAL A 47 -16.43 -9.96 -3.59
C VAL A 47 -16.16 -11.26 -2.83
N SER A 48 -15.20 -11.27 -1.90
CA SER A 48 -14.88 -12.45 -1.09
C SER A 48 -16.07 -12.96 -0.30
N TYR A 49 -16.92 -12.07 0.23
CA TYR A 49 -18.16 -12.46 0.93
C TYR A 49 -19.25 -12.99 0.00
N LYS A 50 -19.20 -12.65 -1.29
CA LYS A 50 -20.18 -13.10 -2.30
C LYS A 50 -19.75 -14.38 -3.02
N THR A 51 -18.50 -14.80 -2.87
CA THR A 51 -17.94 -15.99 -3.52
C THR A 51 -17.86 -17.17 -2.55
N ASN A 52 -18.01 -18.39 -3.07
CA ASN A 52 -17.80 -19.59 -2.29
C ASN A 52 -16.35 -19.69 -1.79
N PRO A 53 -16.12 -20.27 -0.59
CA PRO A 53 -14.78 -20.46 -0.08
C PRO A 53 -13.95 -21.33 -1.05
N PRO A 54 -12.68 -20.97 -1.30
CA PRO A 54 -11.80 -21.78 -2.12
C PRO A 54 -11.47 -23.11 -1.45
N ASP A 55 -11.09 -24.10 -2.25
CA ASP A 55 -10.62 -25.40 -1.76
C ASP A 55 -9.34 -25.25 -0.92
N GLN A 56 -9.24 -26.04 0.16
CA GLN A 56 -8.16 -26.00 1.15
C GLN A 56 -6.79 -26.26 0.51
N GLN A 57 -6.72 -27.13 -0.50
CA GLN A 57 -5.48 -27.43 -1.20
C GLN A 57 -4.95 -26.22 -1.98
N LYS A 58 -5.85 -25.37 -2.51
CA LYS A 58 -5.47 -24.19 -3.30
C LYS A 58 -4.90 -23.06 -2.44
N ILE A 59 -5.25 -23.02 -1.15
CA ILE A 59 -4.81 -21.99 -0.21
C ILE A 59 -3.65 -22.44 0.68
N HIS A 60 -3.16 -23.67 0.49
CA HIS A 60 -2.05 -24.20 1.27
C HIS A 60 -0.77 -23.37 1.03
N GLY A 61 -0.15 -22.87 2.09
CA GLY A 61 0.99 -21.96 2.02
C GLY A 61 0.69 -20.53 1.54
N LEU A 62 -0.57 -20.16 1.28
CA LEU A 62 -0.94 -18.82 0.81
C LEU A 62 -1.49 -17.90 1.91
N THR A 63 -1.92 -18.46 3.04
CA THR A 63 -2.45 -17.69 4.16
C THR A 63 -1.64 -17.97 5.42
N PHE A 64 -1.55 -17.01 6.34
CA PHE A 64 -0.84 -17.20 7.62
C PHE A 64 -1.24 -18.46 8.38
N SER A 65 -2.49 -18.93 8.21
CA SER A 65 -3.00 -20.15 8.82
C SER A 65 -2.49 -21.45 8.17
N THR A 66 -2.04 -21.41 6.92
CA THR A 66 -1.66 -22.60 6.15
C THR A 66 -0.18 -22.65 5.80
N ILE A 67 0.61 -21.67 6.23
CA ILE A 67 2.06 -21.65 6.02
C ILE A 67 2.75 -22.45 7.12
N ASP A 68 3.82 -23.14 6.74
CA ASP A 68 4.73 -23.79 7.67
C ASP A 68 5.60 -22.77 8.43
N HIS A 69 5.29 -22.58 9.71
CA HIS A 69 6.00 -21.65 10.57
C HIS A 69 7.44 -22.10 10.90
N GLU A 70 7.74 -23.40 10.88
CA GLU A 70 9.09 -23.91 11.13
C GLU A 70 10.02 -23.58 9.95
N VAL A 71 9.49 -23.70 8.73
CA VAL A 71 10.20 -23.29 7.51
C VAL A 71 10.46 -21.79 7.51
N ILE A 72 9.47 -20.96 7.87
CA ILE A 72 9.70 -19.51 8.01
C ILE A 72 10.73 -19.23 9.09
N ARG A 73 10.65 -19.91 10.25
CA ARG A 73 11.55 -19.63 11.37
C ARG A 73 13.00 -20.02 11.07
N SER A 74 13.20 -21.09 10.31
CA SER A 74 14.52 -21.52 9.85
C SER A 74 15.05 -20.70 8.68
N SER A 75 14.20 -19.92 7.99
CA SER A 75 14.60 -19.12 6.83
C SER A 75 15.51 -17.92 7.14
N TRP A 76 15.52 -17.46 8.39
CA TRP A 76 16.31 -16.31 8.81
C TRP A 76 17.17 -16.63 10.03
N ASN A 77 18.28 -15.90 10.16
CA ASN A 77 19.22 -16.09 11.25
C ASN A 77 19.42 -14.76 12.02
N THR A 78 20.15 -14.82 13.13
CA THR A 78 20.39 -13.65 14.00
C THR A 78 21.04 -12.48 13.26
N LYS A 79 21.85 -12.76 12.23
CA LYS A 79 22.49 -11.72 11.41
C LYS A 79 21.47 -10.87 10.65
N ASP A 80 20.42 -11.49 10.11
CA ASP A 80 19.37 -10.80 9.36
C ASP A 80 18.57 -9.87 10.28
N VAL A 81 18.31 -10.34 11.51
CA VAL A 81 17.64 -9.55 12.55
C VAL A 81 18.49 -8.35 12.96
N VAL A 82 19.79 -8.55 13.23
CA VAL A 82 20.69 -7.45 13.62
C VAL A 82 20.80 -6.41 12.50
N ALA A 83 20.95 -6.85 11.24
CA ALA A 83 20.97 -5.94 10.09
C ALA A 83 19.66 -5.14 9.97
N THR A 84 18.51 -5.80 10.13
CA THR A 84 17.20 -5.15 10.10
C THR A 84 17.06 -4.09 11.20
N ILE A 85 17.47 -4.42 12.44
CA ILE A 85 17.43 -3.49 13.57
C ILE A 85 18.32 -2.26 13.31
N ILE A 86 19.54 -2.46 12.79
CA ILE A 86 20.45 -1.35 12.47
C ILE A 86 19.83 -0.43 11.42
N ILE A 87 19.28 -0.99 10.34
CA ILE A 87 18.66 -0.20 9.27
C ILE A 87 17.46 0.59 9.80
N LEU A 88 16.55 -0.07 10.52
CA LEU A 88 15.38 0.59 11.12
C LEU A 88 15.79 1.67 12.12
N GLY A 89 16.83 1.42 12.92
CA GLY A 89 17.38 2.40 13.86
C GLY A 89 17.93 3.64 13.17
N LEU A 90 18.68 3.46 12.07
CA LEU A 90 19.20 4.59 11.28
C LEU A 90 18.06 5.40 10.65
N VAL A 91 17.06 4.74 10.04
CA VAL A 91 15.90 5.41 9.46
C VAL A 91 15.14 6.19 10.52
N ALA A 92 14.82 5.56 11.66
CA ALA A 92 14.11 6.22 12.75
C ALA A 92 14.89 7.42 13.31
N THR A 93 16.21 7.27 13.46
CA THR A 93 17.09 8.36 13.94
C THR A 93 17.03 9.57 13.00
N LEU A 94 17.13 9.35 11.68
CA LEU A 94 17.02 10.42 10.69
C LEU A 94 15.65 11.09 10.77
N TYR A 95 14.57 10.33 10.76
CA TYR A 95 13.21 10.89 10.83
C TYR A 95 12.99 11.72 12.10
N ILE A 96 13.42 11.24 13.27
CA ILE A 96 13.29 11.96 14.53
C ILE A 96 14.14 13.24 14.51
N TYR A 97 15.42 13.12 14.14
CA TYR A 97 16.31 14.28 14.11
C TYR A 97 15.78 15.37 13.18
N PHE A 98 15.41 15.03 11.94
CA PHE A 98 14.93 16.00 10.97
C PHE A 98 13.53 16.55 11.25
N SER A 99 12.69 15.86 12.03
CA SER A 99 11.34 16.34 12.35
C SER A 99 11.28 17.25 13.57
N PHE A 100 12.24 17.14 14.49
CA PHE A 100 12.23 17.89 15.76
C PHE A 100 13.32 18.96 15.87
N TRP A 101 14.45 18.80 15.16
CA TRP A 101 15.64 19.65 15.33
C TRP A 101 15.90 20.63 14.17
N ILE A 102 15.16 20.52 13.07
CA ILE A 102 15.08 21.48 11.96
C ILE A 102 13.66 22.00 11.90
#